data_AF-A0A975FME3-F1
#
_entry.id   AF-A0A975FME3-F1
#
_cell.length_a   1.000
_cell.length_b   1.000
_cell.length_c   1.000
_cell.angle_alpha   90.00
_cell.angle_beta   90.00
_cell.angle_gamma   90.00
#
_symmetry.space_group_name_H-M   'P 1'
#
loop_
_entity.id
_entity.type
_entity.pdbx_description
1 polymer ?
#
loop_
_entity_poly.entity_id
_entity_poly.type
_entity_poly.pdbx_seq_one_letter_code
_entity_poly.pdbx_strand_id
1 'polypeptide(L)'
;MTPDDLPPFPDSTQEKSLAGAVSRLPQTGTSFSLRHMGGGYDRNEVDAFLAELTRTVADVRAALEEDRRELTALRAENTRLQAAADAGADLEQEVTLGAVGLLSQAQSIADKAVADAEQYARDLVIAARTQYREAQEQAAEEAAAAGVAAPAPVTQTPPPAMPEIDYVRTYAQVAQIQLRSVLDALTEQVDRLGTLPQAGDAAGAPADDGAAPEPSPEDAFPDEEPNWLPAIPPQPTIQRQSYISPTR
;
A
#
# COMPACT_ATOMS: atom_id res chain seq x y z
N MET A 1 -31.13 39.97 42.78
CA MET A 1 -31.62 39.52 41.46
C MET A 1 -30.92 38.21 41.18
N THR A 2 -31.56 37.11 41.57
CA THR A 2 -31.04 35.74 41.41
C THR A 2 -31.13 35.34 39.94
N PRO A 3 -30.22 34.49 39.42
CA PRO A 3 -30.22 34.01 38.03
C PRO A 3 -31.38 33.06 37.69
N ASP A 4 -32.42 32.99 38.53
CA ASP A 4 -33.51 32.01 38.50
C ASP A 4 -34.85 32.61 37.99
N ASP A 5 -34.79 33.83 37.45
CA ASP A 5 -35.96 34.62 37.01
C ASP A 5 -35.98 34.78 35.47
N LEU A 6 -35.36 33.85 34.74
CA LEU A 6 -35.47 33.76 33.28
C LEU A 6 -36.71 32.94 32.94
N PRO A 7 -37.64 33.45 32.11
CA PRO A 7 -38.80 32.67 31.68
C PRO A 7 -38.31 31.39 30.97
N PRO A 8 -39.00 30.25 31.17
CA PRO A 8 -38.65 29.01 30.49
C PRO A 8 -38.68 29.24 28.98
N PHE A 9 -37.57 28.95 28.31
CA PHE A 9 -37.52 28.96 26.85
C PHE A 9 -38.59 28.00 26.33
N PRO A 10 -39.42 28.40 25.36
CA PRO A 10 -40.44 27.52 24.80
C PRO A 10 -39.77 26.26 24.23
N ASP A 11 -40.36 25.10 24.51
CA ASP A 11 -39.87 23.82 24.00
C ASP A 11 -39.88 23.84 22.45
N SER A 12 -38.72 23.62 21.82
CA SER A 12 -38.57 23.62 20.35
C SER A 12 -39.52 22.67 19.59
N THR A 13 -40.04 21.66 20.28
CA THR A 13 -41.08 20.74 19.80
C THR A 13 -42.43 21.44 19.62
N GLN A 14 -42.78 22.36 20.50
CA GLN A 14 -44.02 23.11 20.46
C GLN A 14 -43.98 24.14 19.32
N GLU A 15 -42.84 24.81 19.13
CA GLU A 15 -42.61 25.73 18.00
C GLU A 15 -42.71 25.03 16.64
N LYS A 16 -42.10 23.84 16.50
CA LYS A 16 -42.20 23.01 15.29
C LYS A 16 -43.64 22.53 15.01
N SER A 17 -44.40 22.24 16.06
CA SER A 17 -45.82 21.87 15.96
C SER A 17 -46.67 23.03 15.46
N LEU A 18 -46.45 24.23 16.00
CA LEU A 18 -47.15 25.45 15.59
C LEU A 18 -46.81 25.84 14.15
N ALA A 19 -45.53 25.80 13.78
CA ALA A 19 -45.08 26.00 12.40
C ALA A 19 -45.75 25.02 11.42
N GLY A 20 -45.82 23.74 11.78
CA GLY A 20 -46.52 22.72 11.01
C GLY A 20 -48.02 23.01 10.88
N ALA A 21 -48.68 23.46 11.94
CA ALA A 21 -50.09 23.85 11.90
C ALA A 21 -50.32 25.07 10.99
N VAL A 22 -49.49 26.12 11.09
CA VAL A 22 -49.58 27.34 10.28
C VAL A 22 -49.37 27.06 8.78
N SER A 23 -48.51 26.11 8.44
CA SER A 23 -48.32 25.68 7.03
C SER A 23 -49.55 24.99 6.43
N ARG A 24 -50.47 24.47 7.26
CA ARG A 24 -51.68 23.76 6.81
C ARG A 24 -52.94 24.63 6.79
N LEU A 25 -52.88 25.87 7.30
CA LEU A 25 -54.04 26.75 7.31
C LEU A 25 -54.40 27.20 5.87
N PRO A 26 -55.66 26.99 5.43
CA PRO A 26 -56.12 27.45 4.13
C PRO A 26 -56.09 28.98 4.06
N GLN A 27 -55.72 29.53 2.90
CA GLN A 27 -55.81 30.97 2.61
C GLN A 27 -57.27 31.35 2.29
N THR A 28 -58.16 31.21 3.26
CA THR A 28 -59.54 31.71 3.12
C THR A 28 -59.63 33.10 3.73
N GLY A 29 -60.14 34.06 2.96
CA GLY A 29 -60.42 35.40 3.48
C GLY A 29 -61.42 35.34 4.62
N THR A 30 -61.09 35.98 5.75
CA THR A 30 -62.01 36.12 6.89
C THR A 30 -62.81 37.40 6.73
N SER A 31 -64.11 37.35 7.03
CA SER A 31 -64.97 38.54 7.06
C SER A 31 -65.57 38.71 8.45
N PHE A 32 -65.69 39.98 8.87
CA PHE A 32 -66.22 40.35 10.17
C PHE A 32 -67.55 41.10 9.99
N SER A 33 -68.54 40.82 10.84
CA SER A 33 -69.81 41.54 10.82
C SER A 33 -69.69 42.87 11.57
N LEU A 34 -70.07 43.98 10.92
CA LEU A 34 -70.11 45.30 11.56
C LEU A 34 -71.36 45.44 12.44
N ARG A 35 -71.18 45.77 13.72
CA ARG A 35 -72.28 46.23 14.59
C ARG A 35 -72.33 47.75 14.60
N HIS A 36 -73.47 48.33 14.23
CA HIS A 36 -73.69 49.79 14.18
C HIS A 36 -74.07 50.44 15.52
N MET A 37 -74.31 49.66 16.58
CA MET A 37 -74.61 50.18 17.92
C MET A 37 -73.61 49.66 18.95
N GLY A 38 -72.71 50.55 19.39
CA GLY A 38 -71.90 50.42 20.61
C GLY A 38 -70.68 49.51 20.52
N GLY A 39 -69.48 50.11 20.42
CA GLY A 39 -68.23 49.51 20.90
C GLY A 39 -67.60 48.38 20.07
N GLY A 40 -67.57 48.50 18.73
CA GLY A 40 -66.77 47.62 17.88
C GLY A 40 -65.31 48.10 17.73
N TYR A 41 -64.41 47.19 17.32
CA TYR A 41 -63.04 47.54 16.93
C TYR A 41 -63.04 48.46 15.70
N ASP A 42 -62.10 49.41 15.62
CA ASP A 42 -61.95 50.24 14.43
C ASP A 42 -61.53 49.39 13.23
N ARG A 43 -62.22 49.57 12.12
CA ARG A 43 -61.97 48.83 10.89
C ARG A 43 -60.56 49.09 10.37
N ASN A 44 -60.07 50.33 10.46
CA ASN A 44 -58.74 50.65 9.96
C ASN A 44 -57.64 49.96 10.78
N GLU A 45 -57.82 49.88 12.10
CA GLU A 45 -56.90 49.17 13.00
C GLU A 45 -56.92 47.66 12.73
N VAL A 46 -58.11 47.08 12.56
CA VAL A 46 -58.26 45.65 12.22
C VAL A 46 -57.64 45.34 10.86
N ASP A 47 -57.88 46.17 9.84
CA ASP A 47 -57.32 45.98 8.50
C ASP A 47 -55.79 46.11 8.53
N ALA A 48 -55.23 47.04 9.29
CA ALA A 48 -53.79 47.17 9.49
C ALA A 48 -53.18 45.95 10.21
N PHE A 49 -53.82 45.48 11.28
CA PHE A 49 -53.39 44.29 12.00
C PHE A 49 -53.45 43.03 11.12
N LEU A 50 -54.51 42.85 10.33
CA LEU A 50 -54.63 41.71 9.41
C LEU A 50 -53.57 41.77 8.30
N ALA A 51 -53.23 42.96 7.81
CA ALA A 51 -52.16 43.12 6.83
C ALA A 51 -50.80 42.72 7.43
N GLU A 52 -50.51 43.15 8.66
CA GLU A 52 -49.30 42.76 9.38
C GLU A 52 -49.26 41.25 9.67
N LEU A 53 -50.36 40.67 10.16
CA LEU A 53 -50.47 39.24 10.42
C LEU A 53 -50.28 38.42 9.13
N THR A 54 -50.86 38.85 8.02
CA THR A 54 -50.70 38.19 6.72
C THR A 54 -49.25 38.20 6.28
N ARG A 55 -48.55 39.33 6.47
CA ARG A 55 -47.12 39.45 6.19
C ARG A 55 -46.30 38.49 7.06
N THR A 56 -46.50 38.50 8.38
CA THR A 56 -45.79 37.62 9.30
C THR A 56 -46.02 36.13 8.98
N VAL A 57 -47.25 35.75 8.64
CA VAL A 57 -47.57 34.36 8.23
C VAL A 57 -46.88 34.01 6.91
N ALA A 58 -46.78 34.95 5.96
CA ALA A 58 -46.05 34.73 4.72
C ALA A 58 -44.54 34.55 4.96
N ASP A 59 -43.95 35.38 5.81
CA ASP A 59 -42.53 35.31 6.17
C ASP A 59 -42.19 33.98 6.89
N VAL A 60 -43.01 33.57 7.86
CA VAL A 60 -42.85 32.27 8.55
C VAL A 60 -42.98 31.10 7.58
N ARG A 61 -43.91 31.15 6.63
CA ARG A 61 -44.06 30.10 5.61
C ARG A 61 -42.85 30.04 4.69
N ALA A 62 -42.32 31.19 4.26
CA ALA A 62 -41.13 31.24 3.43
C ALA A 62 -39.92 30.62 4.14
N ALA A 63 -39.69 30.97 5.41
CA ALA A 63 -38.63 30.40 6.23
C ALA A 63 -38.79 28.87 6.40
N LEU A 64 -40.00 28.38 6.67
CA LEU A 64 -40.24 26.93 6.80
C LEU A 64 -39.99 26.16 5.50
N GLU A 65 -40.30 26.75 4.34
CA GLU A 65 -39.99 26.12 3.06
C GLU A 65 -38.50 26.13 2.74
N GLU A 66 -37.75 27.12 3.22
CA GLU A 66 -36.30 27.17 3.14
C GLU A 66 -35.67 26.09 4.03
N ASP A 67 -36.06 26.01 5.30
CA ASP A 67 -35.61 24.98 6.24
C ASP A 67 -35.90 23.56 5.72
N ARG A 68 -37.08 23.35 5.12
CA ARG A 68 -37.44 22.07 4.52
C ARG A 68 -36.51 21.70 3.37
N ARG A 69 -36.18 22.66 2.51
CA ARG A 69 -35.24 22.46 1.39
C ARG A 69 -33.82 22.16 1.90
N GLU A 70 -33.40 22.84 2.96
CA GLU A 70 -32.11 22.57 3.58
C GLU A 70 -32.06 21.17 4.21
N LEU A 71 -33.11 20.77 4.95
CA LEU A 71 -33.18 19.43 5.54
C LEU A 71 -33.20 18.32 4.50
N THR A 72 -33.86 18.51 3.35
CA THR A 72 -33.81 17.52 2.27
C THR A 72 -32.43 17.45 1.64
N ALA A 73 -31.77 18.58 1.42
CA ALA A 73 -30.41 18.64 0.90
C ALA A 73 -29.40 17.99 1.86
N LEU A 74 -29.46 18.31 3.15
CA LEU A 74 -28.58 17.73 4.18
C LEU A 74 -28.79 16.22 4.33
N ARG A 75 -30.04 15.74 4.25
CA ARG A 75 -30.31 14.30 4.28
C ARG A 75 -29.74 13.59 3.05
N ALA A 76 -29.91 14.16 1.86
CA ALA A 76 -29.33 13.60 0.63
C ALA A 76 -27.80 13.53 0.72
N GLU A 77 -27.17 14.59 1.23
CA GLU A 77 -25.73 14.62 1.43
C GLU A 77 -25.27 13.61 2.49
N ASN A 78 -26.00 13.48 3.61
CA ASN A 78 -25.67 12.49 4.63
C ASN A 78 -25.77 11.07 4.07
N THR A 79 -26.80 10.75 3.28
CA THR A 79 -26.91 9.45 2.61
C THR A 79 -25.79 9.22 1.60
N ARG A 80 -25.33 10.26 0.90
CA ARG A 80 -24.20 10.17 -0.03
C ARG A 80 -22.89 9.88 0.71
N LEU A 81 -22.64 10.58 1.82
CA LEU A 81 -21.44 10.40 2.64
C LEU A 81 -21.42 9.03 3.31
N GLN A 82 -22.57 8.55 3.79
CA GLN A 82 -22.70 7.20 4.34
C GLN A 82 -22.37 6.15 3.29
N ALA A 83 -22.95 6.23 2.09
CA ALA A 83 -22.64 5.29 1.01
C ALA A 83 -21.15 5.34 0.60
N ALA A 84 -20.53 6.51 0.61
CA ALA A 84 -19.09 6.65 0.33
C ALA A 84 -18.21 6.06 1.45
N ALA A 85 -18.63 6.22 2.71
CA ALA A 85 -17.93 5.65 3.86
C ALA A 85 -18.02 4.12 3.88
N ASP A 86 -19.20 3.57 3.58
CA ASP A 86 -19.41 2.12 3.50
C ASP A 86 -18.54 1.50 2.40
N ALA A 87 -18.51 2.12 1.20
CA ALA A 87 -17.63 1.68 0.12
C ALA A 87 -16.13 1.76 0.48
N GLY A 88 -15.74 2.76 1.26
CA GLY A 88 -14.38 2.88 1.78
C GLY A 88 -14.04 1.78 2.79
N ALA A 89 -14.97 1.45 3.69
CA ALA A 89 -14.79 0.39 4.69
C ALA A 89 -14.63 -0.99 4.04
N ASP A 90 -15.41 -1.28 3.00
CA ASP A 90 -15.29 -2.53 2.23
C ASP A 90 -13.90 -2.64 1.58
N LEU A 91 -13.41 -1.56 0.96
CA LEU A 91 -12.07 -1.52 0.36
C LEU A 91 -10.97 -1.70 1.42
N GLU A 92 -11.08 -1.02 2.57
CA GLU A 92 -10.13 -1.19 3.68
C GLU A 92 -10.10 -2.64 4.18
N GLN A 93 -11.25 -3.29 4.25
CA GLN A 93 -11.35 -4.69 4.66
C GLN A 93 -10.73 -5.63 3.62
N GLU A 94 -10.96 -5.41 2.33
CA GLU A 94 -10.30 -6.15 1.24
C GLU A 94 -8.78 -5.98 1.26
N VAL A 95 -8.29 -4.75 1.39
CA VAL A 95 -6.85 -4.45 1.48
C VAL A 95 -6.24 -5.11 2.71
N THR A 96 -6.93 -5.07 3.86
CA THR A 96 -6.46 -5.70 5.09
C THR A 96 -6.38 -7.22 4.93
N LEU A 97 -7.41 -7.85 4.36
CA LEU A 97 -7.41 -9.30 4.10
C LEU A 97 -6.31 -9.70 3.11
N GLY A 98 -6.12 -8.91 2.04
CA GLY A 98 -5.04 -9.11 1.08
C GLY A 98 -3.65 -8.99 1.71
N ALA A 99 -3.44 -7.97 2.55
CA ALA A 99 -2.19 -7.77 3.27
C ALA A 99 -1.87 -8.92 4.24
N VAL A 100 -2.88 -9.45 4.95
CA VAL A 100 -2.71 -10.63 5.81
C VAL A 100 -2.32 -11.86 4.99
N GLY A 101 -2.94 -12.05 3.81
CA GLY A 101 -2.58 -13.12 2.88
C GLY A 101 -1.13 -13.01 2.40
N LEU A 102 -0.71 -11.83 1.96
CA LEU A 102 0.67 -11.56 1.53
C LEU A 102 1.68 -11.75 2.67
N LEU A 103 1.35 -11.34 3.90
CA LEU A 103 2.21 -11.54 5.06
C LEU A 103 2.37 -13.03 5.37
N SER A 104 1.28 -13.80 5.33
CA SER A 104 1.32 -15.25 5.53
C SER A 104 2.15 -15.95 4.45
N GLN A 105 2.03 -15.52 3.19
CA GLN A 105 2.85 -16.01 2.10
C GLN A 105 4.33 -15.67 2.31
N ALA A 106 4.65 -14.43 2.69
CA ALA A 106 6.01 -13.99 2.95
C ALA A 106 6.63 -14.79 4.11
N GLN A 107 5.87 -15.08 5.17
CA GLN A 107 6.31 -15.94 6.27
C GLN A 107 6.63 -17.36 5.78
N SER A 108 5.77 -17.97 4.96
CA SER A 108 6.03 -19.31 4.42
C SER A 108 7.28 -19.35 3.52
N ILE A 109 7.51 -18.31 2.71
CA ILE A 109 8.72 -18.18 1.89
C ILE A 109 9.95 -18.02 2.78
N ALA A 110 9.86 -17.20 3.83
CA ALA A 110 10.95 -17.01 4.78
C ALA A 110 11.31 -18.32 5.50
N ASP A 111 10.32 -19.07 5.99
CA ASP A 111 10.54 -20.36 6.65
C ASP A 111 11.20 -21.37 5.71
N LYS A 112 10.77 -21.41 4.44
CA LYS A 112 11.39 -22.26 3.43
C LYS A 112 12.84 -21.86 3.16
N ALA A 113 13.11 -20.56 3.00
CA ALA A 113 14.46 -20.06 2.77
C ALA A 113 15.40 -20.37 3.93
N VAL A 114 14.91 -20.29 5.18
CA VAL A 114 15.67 -20.69 6.37
C VAL A 114 15.99 -22.19 6.33
N ALA A 115 14.99 -23.04 6.05
CA ALA A 115 15.20 -24.47 5.95
C ALA A 115 16.22 -24.84 4.85
N ASP A 116 16.12 -24.20 3.69
CA ASP A 116 17.04 -24.40 2.57
C ASP A 116 18.47 -23.94 2.94
N ALA A 117 18.61 -22.80 3.62
CA ALA A 117 19.90 -22.29 4.10
C ALA A 117 20.54 -23.19 5.16
N GLU A 118 19.75 -23.71 6.10
CA GLU A 118 20.22 -24.67 7.10
C GLU A 118 20.72 -25.95 6.44
N GLN A 119 20.00 -26.46 5.46
CA GLN A 119 20.40 -27.65 4.73
C GLN A 119 21.70 -27.42 3.97
N TYR A 120 21.81 -26.30 3.25
CA TYR A 120 23.03 -25.91 2.55
C TYR A 120 24.23 -25.79 3.50
N ALA A 121 24.04 -25.19 4.68
CA ALA A 121 25.09 -25.06 5.68
C ALA A 121 25.56 -26.44 6.20
N ARG A 122 24.63 -27.39 6.41
CA ARG A 122 24.98 -28.77 6.79
C ARG A 122 25.81 -29.45 5.70
N ASP A 123 25.37 -29.33 4.46
CA ASP A 123 26.04 -29.94 3.31
C ASP A 123 27.45 -29.36 3.11
N LEU A 124 27.61 -28.04 3.28
CA LEU A 124 28.89 -27.36 3.23
C LEU A 124 29.86 -27.86 4.31
N VAL A 125 29.38 -28.05 5.55
CA VAL A 125 30.21 -28.57 6.65
C VAL A 125 30.63 -30.02 6.40
N ILE A 126 29.74 -30.85 5.87
CA ILE A 126 30.05 -32.25 5.50
C ILE A 126 31.11 -32.25 4.40
N ALA A 127 30.93 -31.47 3.34
CA ALA A 127 31.88 -31.36 2.23
C ALA A 127 33.26 -30.91 2.72
N ALA A 128 33.34 -29.87 3.57
CA ALA A 128 34.58 -29.38 4.13
C ALA A 128 35.30 -30.44 5.00
N ARG A 129 34.55 -31.22 5.80
CA ARG A 129 35.13 -32.32 6.60
C ARG A 129 35.66 -33.46 5.75
N THR A 130 34.96 -33.80 4.66
CA THR A 130 35.43 -34.82 3.72
C THR A 130 36.71 -34.37 3.05
N GLN A 131 36.75 -33.14 2.52
CA GLN A 131 37.96 -32.56 1.91
C GLN A 131 39.14 -32.50 2.88
N TYR A 132 38.90 -32.16 4.15
CA TYR A 132 39.94 -32.16 5.17
C TYR A 132 40.53 -33.55 5.42
N ARG A 133 39.69 -34.59 5.47
CA ARG A 133 40.16 -35.98 5.63
C ARG A 133 40.94 -36.44 4.42
N GLU A 134 40.43 -36.20 3.21
CA GLU A 134 41.12 -36.53 1.97
C GLU A 134 42.49 -35.86 1.87
N ALA A 135 42.59 -34.57 2.22
CA ALA A 135 43.86 -33.85 2.24
C ALA A 135 44.83 -34.43 3.29
N GLN A 136 44.34 -34.85 4.45
CA GLN A 136 45.18 -35.53 5.45
C GLN A 136 45.66 -36.90 4.99
N GLU A 137 44.80 -37.69 4.35
CA GLU A 137 45.15 -39.00 3.80
C GLU A 137 46.21 -38.86 2.70
N GLN A 138 46.04 -37.91 1.77
CA GLN A 138 47.03 -37.60 0.73
C GLN A 138 48.38 -37.17 1.34
N ALA A 139 48.37 -36.26 2.32
CA ALA A 139 49.60 -35.83 2.98
C ALA A 139 50.31 -36.99 3.72
N ALA A 140 49.54 -37.90 4.32
CA ALA A 140 50.09 -39.10 4.98
C ALA A 140 50.66 -40.10 3.97
N GLU A 141 49.98 -40.32 2.85
CA GLU A 141 50.46 -41.16 1.74
C GLU A 141 51.72 -40.59 1.10
N GLU A 142 51.78 -39.28 0.87
CA GLU A 142 52.97 -38.59 0.38
C GLU A 142 54.15 -38.70 1.36
N ALA A 143 53.90 -38.54 2.66
CA ALA A 143 54.93 -38.72 3.69
C ALA A 143 55.43 -40.16 3.77
N ALA A 144 54.55 -41.15 3.59
CA ALA A 144 54.90 -42.56 3.54
C ALA A 144 55.68 -42.92 2.26
N ALA A 145 55.28 -42.38 1.11
CA ALA A 145 55.96 -42.56 -0.17
C ALA A 145 57.34 -41.88 -0.22
N ALA A 146 57.51 -40.76 0.50
CA ALA A 146 58.79 -40.08 0.68
C ALA A 146 59.75 -40.82 1.64
N GLY A 147 59.35 -41.95 2.24
CA GLY A 147 60.22 -42.81 3.05
C GLY A 147 60.66 -42.20 4.38
N VAL A 148 59.94 -41.20 4.90
CA VAL A 148 60.31 -40.52 6.15
C VAL A 148 59.76 -41.30 7.35
N ALA A 149 60.63 -42.06 8.01
CA ALA A 149 60.35 -42.59 9.34
C ALA A 149 60.12 -41.43 10.34
N ALA A 150 59.03 -41.54 11.11
CA ALA A 150 58.57 -40.72 12.24
C ALA A 150 59.34 -39.43 12.58
N PRO A 151 58.68 -38.25 12.65
CA PRO A 151 59.32 -37.08 13.23
C PRO A 151 59.34 -37.22 14.76
N ALA A 152 60.55 -37.21 15.33
CA ALA A 152 60.77 -36.84 16.73
C ALA A 152 60.27 -35.40 16.96
N PRO A 153 59.91 -34.99 18.20
CA PRO A 153 59.44 -33.64 18.47
C PRO A 153 60.62 -32.68 18.34
N VAL A 154 60.80 -32.11 17.15
CA VAL A 154 61.76 -31.04 16.91
C VAL A 154 61.15 -29.72 17.32
N THR A 155 61.71 -29.18 18.39
CA THR A 155 61.61 -27.80 18.83
C THR A 155 61.84 -26.86 17.66
N GLN A 156 60.99 -25.84 17.62
CA GLN A 156 60.95 -24.69 16.71
C GLN A 156 62.35 -24.23 16.23
N THR A 157 62.55 -24.22 14.91
CA THR A 157 63.47 -23.31 14.23
C THR A 157 62.83 -22.98 12.87
N PRO A 158 62.38 -21.73 12.64
CA PRO A 158 61.72 -21.35 11.39
C PRO A 158 62.73 -21.34 10.22
N PRO A 159 62.42 -21.96 9.07
CA PRO A 159 63.14 -21.73 7.82
C PRO A 159 62.81 -20.33 7.25
N PRO A 160 63.67 -19.76 6.38
CA PRO A 160 63.54 -18.38 5.93
C PRO A 160 62.22 -18.12 5.18
N ALA A 161 61.44 -17.17 5.70
CA ALA A 161 60.24 -16.61 5.08
C ALA A 161 60.58 -15.82 3.80
N MET A 162 60.70 -16.52 2.67
CA MET A 162 60.70 -15.93 1.32
C MET A 162 59.97 -16.90 0.38
N PRO A 163 58.63 -16.98 0.51
CA PRO A 163 57.74 -16.45 -0.52
C PRO A 163 56.44 -15.80 0.04
N GLU A 164 56.28 -15.77 1.36
CA GLU A 164 55.04 -15.30 2.01
C GLU A 164 54.75 -13.81 1.76
N ILE A 165 55.79 -12.98 1.61
CA ILE A 165 55.64 -11.54 1.32
C ILE A 165 55.02 -11.32 -0.07
N ASP A 166 55.37 -12.14 -1.06
CA ASP A 166 54.83 -12.02 -2.41
C ASP A 166 53.41 -12.58 -2.50
N TYR A 167 53.11 -13.67 -1.77
CA TYR A 167 51.75 -14.16 -1.63
C TYR A 167 50.84 -13.15 -0.93
N VAL A 168 51.28 -12.56 0.19
CA VAL A 168 50.51 -11.53 0.91
C VAL A 168 50.34 -10.28 0.05
N ARG A 169 51.37 -9.87 -0.71
CA ARG A 169 51.29 -8.72 -1.62
C ARG A 169 50.32 -8.97 -2.76
N THR A 170 50.34 -10.15 -3.37
CA THR A 170 49.43 -10.52 -4.45
C THR A 170 48.00 -10.64 -3.93
N TYR A 171 47.81 -11.23 -2.75
CA TYR A 171 46.49 -11.35 -2.13
C TYR A 171 45.91 -10.00 -1.72
N ALA A 172 46.73 -9.12 -1.14
CA ALA A 172 46.34 -7.75 -0.83
C ALA A 172 45.97 -6.95 -2.09
N GLN A 173 46.70 -7.16 -3.20
CA GLN A 173 46.42 -6.51 -4.47
C GLN A 173 45.12 -7.02 -5.11
N VAL A 174 44.83 -8.32 -5.03
CA VAL A 174 43.56 -8.91 -5.48
C VAL A 174 42.41 -8.40 -4.61
N ALA A 175 42.57 -8.37 -3.28
CA ALA A 175 41.56 -7.83 -2.36
C ALA A 175 41.28 -6.34 -2.62
N GLN A 176 42.30 -5.54 -2.94
CA GLN A 176 42.14 -4.12 -3.29
C GLN A 176 41.35 -3.93 -4.59
N ILE A 177 41.59 -4.77 -5.60
CA ILE A 177 40.83 -4.75 -6.86
C ILE A 177 39.38 -5.15 -6.61
N GLN A 178 39.15 -6.18 -5.79
CA GLN A 178 37.80 -6.64 -5.44
C GLN A 178 37.02 -5.59 -4.64
N LEU A 179 37.64 -4.93 -3.67
CA LEU A 179 37.00 -3.85 -2.89
C LEU A 179 36.63 -2.66 -3.78
N ARG A 180 37.47 -2.31 -4.77
CA ARG A 180 37.19 -1.21 -5.70
C ARG A 180 36.02 -1.54 -6.62
N SER A 181 35.96 -2.77 -7.13
CA SER A 181 34.83 -3.26 -7.92
C SER A 181 33.52 -3.25 -7.13
N VAL A 182 33.54 -3.68 -5.87
CA VAL A 182 32.35 -3.64 -4.99
C VAL A 182 31.91 -2.20 -4.70
N LEU A 183 32.84 -1.28 -4.47
CA LEU A 183 32.52 0.14 -4.25
C LEU A 183 31.98 0.81 -5.52
N ASP A 184 32.52 0.50 -6.69
CA ASP A 184 32.00 1.00 -7.97
C ASP A 184 30.59 0.46 -8.24
N ALA A 185 30.34 -0.84 -7.98
CA ALA A 185 29.02 -1.44 -8.10
C ALA A 185 27.99 -0.85 -7.11
N LEU A 186 28.39 -0.58 -5.87
CA LEU A 186 27.54 0.10 -4.89
C LEU A 186 27.27 1.56 -5.29
N THR A 187 28.25 2.25 -5.87
CA THR A 187 28.09 3.61 -6.38
C THR A 187 27.13 3.64 -7.56
N GLU A 188 27.23 2.69 -8.49
CA GLU A 188 26.29 2.53 -9.61
C GLU A 188 24.88 2.17 -9.14
N GLN A 189 24.74 1.32 -8.11
CA GLN A 189 23.44 1.01 -7.51
C GLN A 189 22.82 2.22 -6.81
N VAL A 190 23.62 3.06 -6.13
CA VAL A 190 23.16 4.31 -5.51
C VAL A 190 22.77 5.33 -6.58
N ASP A 191 23.53 5.45 -7.67
CA ASP A 191 23.20 6.36 -8.78
C ASP A 191 21.90 5.92 -9.47
N ARG A 192 21.71 4.61 -9.64
CA ARG A 192 20.47 4.02 -10.17
C ARG A 192 19.26 4.22 -9.24
N LEU A 193 19.48 4.29 -7.92
CA LEU A 193 18.49 4.69 -6.92
C LEU A 193 18.20 6.20 -6.95
N GLY A 194 19.17 7.02 -7.39
CA GLY A 194 18.99 8.45 -7.64
C GLY A 194 18.24 8.77 -8.95
N THR A 195 18.31 7.89 -9.94
CA THR A 195 17.62 8.02 -11.24
C THR A 195 16.31 7.22 -11.33
N LEU A 196 15.71 6.82 -10.20
CA LEU A 196 14.32 6.39 -10.20
C LEU A 196 13.49 7.49 -10.88
N PRO A 197 12.72 7.20 -11.94
CA PRO A 197 11.92 8.21 -12.61
C PRO A 197 11.01 8.84 -11.57
N GLN A 198 11.16 10.15 -11.39
CA GLN A 198 10.25 10.96 -10.63
C GLN A 198 8.83 10.58 -11.09
N ALA A 199 8.02 10.03 -10.19
CA ALA A 199 6.64 9.66 -10.44
C ALA A 199 5.78 10.93 -10.66
N GLY A 200 6.02 11.60 -11.79
CA GLY A 200 5.54 12.95 -12.07
C GLY A 200 5.35 13.28 -13.55
N ASP A 201 5.67 12.39 -14.49
CA ASP A 201 5.37 12.57 -15.92
C ASP A 201 4.34 11.56 -16.40
N ALA A 202 3.18 11.53 -15.74
CA ALA A 202 1.94 10.99 -16.26
C ALA A 202 0.90 12.13 -16.36
N ALA A 203 1.25 13.18 -17.10
CA ALA A 203 0.34 14.25 -17.46
C ALA A 203 0.67 14.74 -18.87
N GLY A 204 0.12 14.04 -19.87
CA GLY A 204 0.33 14.39 -21.28
C GLY A 204 -0.50 13.55 -22.23
N ALA A 205 -1.82 13.54 -22.05
CA ALA A 205 -2.71 13.25 -23.18
C ALA A 205 -2.66 14.44 -24.18
N PRO A 206 -2.92 14.20 -25.47
CA PRO A 206 -4.29 14.48 -25.90
C PRO A 206 -4.90 13.40 -26.79
N ALA A 207 -6.22 13.47 -26.82
CA ALA A 207 -7.17 12.60 -27.50
C ALA A 207 -7.05 12.60 -29.02
N ASP A 208 -7.43 11.48 -29.64
CA ASP A 208 -8.13 11.49 -30.92
C ASP A 208 -9.18 10.36 -30.97
N ASP A 209 -10.24 10.66 -31.71
CA ASP A 209 -11.60 10.12 -31.68
C ASP A 209 -11.80 8.66 -32.14
N GLY A 210 -12.87 8.03 -31.64
CA GLY A 210 -13.79 7.30 -32.52
C GLY A 210 -14.14 5.84 -32.19
N ALA A 211 -15.42 5.65 -31.86
CA ALA A 211 -16.26 4.45 -32.06
C ALA A 211 -16.20 3.28 -31.05
N ALA A 212 -17.36 3.05 -30.43
CA ALA A 212 -17.71 1.93 -29.56
C ALA A 212 -18.28 0.73 -30.38
N PRO A 213 -18.88 -0.30 -29.76
CA PRO A 213 -18.24 -1.50 -29.20
C PRO A 213 -18.76 -2.80 -29.85
N GLU A 214 -18.04 -3.94 -29.72
CA GLU A 214 -18.60 -5.31 -29.54
C GLU A 214 -17.47 -6.37 -29.40
N PRO A 215 -17.74 -7.51 -28.74
CA PRO A 215 -16.74 -8.34 -28.08
C PRO A 215 -16.30 -9.54 -28.93
N SER A 216 -15.05 -10.01 -28.73
CA SER A 216 -14.63 -11.33 -29.19
C SER A 216 -13.69 -12.00 -28.19
N PRO A 217 -13.74 -13.34 -28.10
CA PRO A 217 -13.39 -14.10 -26.90
C PRO A 217 -12.05 -14.79 -27.11
N GLU A 218 -10.96 -14.11 -26.78
CA GLU A 218 -9.64 -14.72 -26.87
C GLU A 218 -8.83 -14.32 -25.63
N ASP A 219 -8.88 -15.23 -24.66
CA ASP A 219 -7.82 -15.47 -23.70
C ASP A 219 -6.46 -15.44 -24.42
N ALA A 220 -5.79 -14.29 -24.35
CA ALA A 220 -4.38 -14.17 -24.66
C ALA A 220 -3.81 -13.11 -23.72
N PHE A 221 -3.72 -13.49 -22.43
CA PHE A 221 -2.72 -12.89 -21.55
C PHE A 221 -1.37 -13.04 -22.24
N PRO A 222 -0.63 -11.97 -22.55
CA PRO A 222 0.78 -12.12 -22.85
C PRO A 222 1.45 -12.58 -21.55
N ASP A 223 1.83 -13.86 -21.49
CA ASP A 223 2.79 -14.39 -20.53
C ASP A 223 4.17 -13.76 -20.79
N GLU A 224 4.31 -12.45 -20.59
CA GLU A 224 5.62 -11.83 -20.39
C GLU A 224 5.96 -11.96 -18.91
N GLU A 225 6.43 -13.14 -18.52
CA GLU A 225 7.11 -13.34 -17.25
C GLU A 225 8.28 -12.34 -17.16
N PRO A 226 8.33 -11.46 -16.14
CA PRO A 226 9.44 -10.54 -16.00
C PRO A 226 10.76 -11.31 -15.86
N ASN A 227 11.75 -10.98 -16.68
CA ASN A 227 13.05 -11.66 -16.69
C ASN A 227 13.91 -11.25 -15.49
N TRP A 228 13.62 -11.81 -14.31
CA TRP A 228 14.36 -11.59 -13.06
C TRP A 228 15.47 -12.64 -12.81
N LEU A 229 15.74 -13.53 -13.77
CA LEU A 229 16.85 -14.48 -13.67
C LEU A 229 18.17 -13.84 -14.14
N PRO A 230 19.26 -13.89 -13.35
CA PRO A 230 20.57 -13.52 -13.84
C PRO A 230 21.00 -14.48 -14.96
N ALA A 231 21.58 -13.93 -16.04
CA ALA A 231 22.04 -14.72 -17.18
C ALA A 231 23.03 -15.82 -16.73
N ILE A 232 22.62 -17.08 -16.88
CA ILE A 232 23.48 -18.24 -16.67
C ILE A 232 24.59 -18.19 -17.73
N PRO A 233 25.88 -18.18 -17.37
CA PRO A 233 26.95 -18.23 -18.37
C PRO A 233 26.88 -19.57 -19.13
N PRO A 234 27.18 -19.58 -20.45
CA PRO A 234 27.11 -20.81 -21.24
C PRO A 234 28.09 -21.85 -20.68
N GLN A 235 27.58 -23.06 -20.43
CA GLN A 235 28.42 -24.19 -20.05
C GLN A 235 29.42 -24.51 -21.17
N PRO A 236 30.68 -24.86 -20.88
CA PRO A 236 31.58 -25.41 -21.89
C PRO A 236 31.00 -26.73 -22.37
N THR A 237 30.75 -26.82 -23.68
CA THR A 237 30.33 -28.05 -24.35
C THR A 237 31.41 -29.12 -24.19
N ILE A 238 31.18 -30.09 -23.28
CA ILE A 238 31.95 -31.33 -23.28
C ILE A 238 31.51 -32.11 -24.53
N GLN A 239 32.21 -31.88 -25.64
CA GLN A 239 32.13 -32.72 -26.82
C GLN A 239 32.61 -34.11 -26.44
N ARG A 240 31.67 -35.03 -26.20
CA ARG A 240 31.95 -36.46 -26.17
C ARG A 240 32.43 -36.89 -27.55
N GLN A 241 33.74 -36.97 -27.73
CA GLN A 241 34.35 -37.76 -28.79
C GLN A 241 34.11 -39.25 -28.47
N SER A 242 33.00 -39.81 -28.96
CA SER A 242 32.78 -41.25 -28.96
C SER A 242 33.32 -41.85 -30.27
N TYR A 243 34.54 -42.36 -30.13
CA TYR A 243 35.22 -43.43 -30.86
C TYR A 243 34.50 -44.17 -32.00
N ILE A 244 35.10 -44.00 -33.18
CA ILE A 244 35.47 -45.02 -34.18
C ILE A 244 35.12 -46.47 -33.78
N SER A 245 34.26 -47.11 -34.57
CA SER A 245 34.13 -48.57 -34.62
C SER A 245 35.13 -49.15 -35.63
N PRO A 246 35.98 -50.12 -35.27
CA PRO A 246 36.64 -50.96 -36.26
C PRO A 246 35.83 -52.24 -36.48
N THR A 247 35.46 -52.42 -37.74
CA THR A 247 35.00 -53.64 -38.38
C THR A 247 36.07 -54.75 -38.30
N ARG A 248 35.69 -55.93 -37.80
CA ARG A 248 36.16 -57.21 -38.33
C ARG A 248 35.27 -58.38 -37.90
#